data_AF-R9KE29-F1
#
_entry.id   AF-R9KE29-F1
#
_cell.length_a   1.000
_cell.length_b   1.000
_cell.length_c   1.000
_cell.angle_alpha   90.00
_cell.angle_beta   90.00
_cell.angle_gamma   90.00
#
_symmetry.space_group_name_H-M   'P 1'
#
loop_
_entity.id
_entity.type
_entity.pdbx_description
1 polymer ?
#
loop_
_entity_poly.entity_id
_entity_poly.type
_entity_poly.pdbx_seq_one_letter_code
_entity_poly.pdbx_strand_id
1 'polypeptide(L)'
;MARAGVWYTDNITVENAVIEAPKNFRRCRGVNLQNVNFPNAAETLWSCDDVVLEHVSAKGDYFAMNSQNMELRDFQLVGNYSFDGVKNMEIHNARMLSKDAFWNSENVMVYDSFISGEYLGWNAKNLH
;
A
#
# COMPACT_ATOMS: atom_id res chain seq x y z
N MET A 1 15.51 17.65 1.54
CA MET A 1 14.65 16.47 1.83
C MET A 1 13.20 16.95 1.90
N ALA A 2 12.34 16.48 1.00
CA ALA A 2 10.91 16.77 1.09
C ALA A 2 10.33 15.94 2.24
N ARG A 3 9.68 16.59 3.20
CA ARG A 3 9.16 15.94 4.42
C ARG A 3 7.77 15.34 4.21
N ALA A 4 7.02 15.91 3.27
CA ALA A 4 5.70 15.49 2.85
C ALA A 4 5.57 15.69 1.33
N GLY A 5 5.00 14.71 0.64
CA GLY A 5 4.76 14.77 -0.81
C GLY A 5 3.35 15.19 -1.17
N VAL A 6 2.70 14.41 -2.03
CA VAL A 6 1.41 14.73 -2.69
C VAL A 6 0.22 14.51 -1.78
N TRP A 7 -0.67 15.51 -1.66
CA TRP A 7 -1.86 15.47 -0.81
C TRP A 7 -3.05 16.03 -1.61
N TYR A 8 -4.27 15.53 -1.37
CA TYR A 8 -5.52 16.07 -1.95
C TYR A 8 -5.44 16.26 -3.47
N THR A 9 -5.01 15.23 -4.18
CA THR A 9 -4.82 15.27 -5.63
C THR A 9 -5.61 14.16 -6.28
N ASP A 10 -6.22 14.47 -7.42
CA ASP A 10 -6.94 13.52 -8.25
C ASP A 10 -6.12 13.22 -9.51
N ASN A 11 -6.17 11.96 -9.96
CA ASN A 11 -5.61 11.47 -11.22
C ASN A 11 -4.12 11.78 -11.37
N ILE A 12 -3.30 11.13 -10.53
CA ILE A 12 -1.85 11.26 -10.58
C ILE A 12 -1.20 9.97 -11.05
N THR A 13 -0.25 10.12 -11.97
CA THR A 13 0.62 9.04 -12.41
C THR A 13 2.07 9.37 -12.07
N VAL A 14 2.79 8.42 -11.48
CA VAL A 14 4.23 8.52 -11.24
C VAL A 14 4.90 7.26 -11.74
N GLU A 15 5.93 7.45 -12.56
CA GLU A 15 6.65 6.35 -13.20
C GLU A 15 8.15 6.50 -12.98
N ASN A 16 8.86 5.38 -12.80
CA ASN A 16 10.33 5.32 -12.81
C ASN A 16 10.99 6.25 -11.77
N ALA A 17 10.49 6.21 -10.53
CA ALA A 17 10.87 7.17 -9.50
C ALA A 17 11.34 6.51 -8.20
N VAL A 18 12.22 7.22 -7.48
CA VAL A 18 12.50 6.96 -6.07
C VAL A 18 11.89 8.09 -5.26
N ILE A 19 11.05 7.74 -4.30
CA ILE A 19 10.38 8.71 -3.44
C ILE A 19 10.84 8.50 -2.00
N GLU A 20 11.80 9.31 -1.58
CA GLU A 20 12.33 9.31 -0.23
C GLU A 20 11.66 10.42 0.61
N ALA A 21 10.40 10.19 0.97
CA ALA A 21 9.65 11.07 1.85
C ALA A 21 8.76 10.22 2.76
N PRO A 22 8.81 10.39 4.10
CA PRO A 22 8.09 9.53 5.03
C PRO A 22 6.57 9.58 4.83
N LYS A 23 6.05 10.68 4.27
CA LYS A 23 4.62 10.88 3.99
C LYS A 23 4.44 11.21 2.53
N ASN A 24 3.71 10.39 1.78
CA ASN A 24 3.39 10.70 0.39
C ASN A 24 2.03 10.12 0.00
N PHE A 25 1.34 10.77 -0.93
CA PHE A 25 0.00 10.41 -1.38
C PHE A 25 -0.99 10.27 -0.22
N ARG A 26 -1.59 11.38 0.19
CA ARG A 26 -2.62 11.40 1.23
C ARG A 26 -3.92 11.96 0.71
N ARG A 27 -5.01 11.22 0.92
CA ARG A 27 -6.35 11.64 0.50
C ARG A 27 -6.37 11.98 -0.99
N CYS A 28 -5.76 11.11 -1.78
CA CYS A 28 -5.70 11.22 -3.24
C CYS A 28 -6.72 10.27 -3.86
N ARG A 29 -7.14 10.58 -5.09
CA ARG A 29 -7.99 9.70 -5.90
C ARG A 29 -7.33 9.39 -7.24
N GLY A 30 -7.43 8.16 -7.74
CA GLY A 30 -6.87 7.80 -9.05
C GLY A 30 -5.34 7.91 -9.05
N VAL A 31 -4.69 7.15 -8.17
CA VAL A 31 -3.23 7.13 -8.02
C VAL A 31 -2.67 5.93 -8.77
N ASN A 32 -1.90 6.17 -9.83
CA ASN A 32 -1.19 5.12 -10.57
C ASN A 32 0.32 5.25 -10.35
N LEU A 33 0.95 4.22 -9.79
CA LEU A 33 2.39 4.19 -9.53
C LEU A 33 3.03 3.00 -10.24
N GLN A 34 3.97 3.27 -11.14
CA GLN A 34 4.66 2.24 -11.91
C GLN A 34 6.18 2.32 -11.74
N ASN A 35 6.81 1.20 -11.37
CA ASN A 35 8.25 1.14 -11.16
C ASN A 35 8.74 2.23 -10.17
N VAL A 36 8.12 2.25 -8.98
CA VAL A 36 8.40 3.25 -7.92
C VAL A 36 8.96 2.57 -6.69
N ASN A 37 10.03 3.13 -6.13
CA ASN A 37 10.62 2.68 -4.87
C ASN A 37 10.42 3.73 -3.76
N PHE A 38 9.82 3.30 -2.65
CA PHE A 38 9.67 4.08 -1.41
C PHE A 38 10.60 3.54 -0.31
N PRO A 39 11.86 3.99 -0.23
CA PRO A 39 12.78 3.58 0.83
C PRO A 39 12.33 4.03 2.24
N ASN A 40 11.40 4.99 2.32
CA ASN A 40 10.75 5.45 3.54
C ASN A 40 9.27 5.76 3.27
N ALA A 41 8.36 4.96 3.81
CA ALA A 41 6.94 4.93 3.44
C ALA A 41 5.96 4.94 4.64
N ALA A 42 6.41 5.41 5.82
CA ALA A 42 5.67 5.30 7.09
C ALA A 42 4.24 5.88 7.10
N GLU A 43 3.95 6.82 6.22
CA GLU A 43 2.69 7.56 6.16
C GLU A 43 2.21 7.70 4.71
N THR A 44 2.50 6.68 3.90
CA THR A 44 2.30 6.67 2.45
C THR A 44 0.99 5.98 2.04
N LEU A 45 0.30 6.56 1.05
CA LEU A 45 -1.00 6.13 0.53
C LEU A 45 -2.10 6.10 1.60
N TRP A 46 -2.09 7.03 2.54
CA TRP A 46 -3.14 7.07 3.56
C TRP A 46 -4.43 7.67 3.00
N SER A 47 -5.54 6.96 3.21
CA SER A 47 -6.90 7.40 2.88
C SER A 47 -7.09 7.74 1.40
N CYS A 48 -6.48 6.98 0.50
CA CYS A 48 -6.62 7.15 -0.94
C CYS A 48 -7.74 6.24 -1.49
N ASP A 49 -8.31 6.62 -2.62
CA ASP A 49 -9.34 5.88 -3.34
C ASP A 49 -8.87 5.64 -4.78
N ASP A 50 -9.10 4.45 -5.32
CA ASP A 50 -8.70 4.09 -6.69
C ASP A 50 -7.17 4.18 -6.87
N VAL A 51 -6.47 3.13 -6.42
CA VAL A 51 -4.99 3.08 -6.42
C VAL A 51 -4.50 1.84 -7.16
N VAL A 52 -3.65 2.06 -8.16
CA VAL A 52 -2.99 1.00 -8.93
C VAL A 52 -1.48 1.07 -8.69
N LEU A 53 -0.89 -0.03 -8.24
CA LEU A 53 0.55 -0.17 -8.04
C LEU A 53 1.10 -1.30 -8.91
N GLU A 54 2.07 -0.99 -9.76
CA GLU A 54 2.77 -1.97 -10.59
C GLU A 54 4.29 -1.87 -10.40
N HIS A 55 4.94 -2.98 -10.04
CA HIS A 55 6.38 -3.01 -9.76
C HIS A 55 6.82 -1.99 -8.69
N VAL A 56 6.09 -1.94 -7.58
CA VAL A 56 6.35 -1.00 -6.48
C VAL A 56 7.02 -1.71 -5.31
N SER A 57 8.04 -1.08 -4.73
CA SER A 57 8.63 -1.51 -3.46
C SER A 57 8.51 -0.42 -2.41
N ALA A 58 8.23 -0.81 -1.16
CA ALA A 58 8.05 0.12 -0.06
C ALA A 58 8.63 -0.40 1.26
N LYS A 59 9.12 0.53 2.07
CA LYS A 59 9.53 0.28 3.45
C LYS A 59 8.88 1.28 4.40
N GLY A 60 7.92 0.84 5.19
CA GLY A 60 7.23 1.70 6.15
C GLY A 60 6.04 1.02 6.81
N ASP A 61 5.78 1.38 8.06
CA ASP A 61 4.60 0.92 8.79
C ASP A 61 3.33 1.61 8.29
N TYR A 62 2.16 1.01 8.52
CA TYR A 62 0.85 1.56 8.15
C TYR A 62 0.72 1.94 6.68
N PHE A 63 1.47 1.28 5.79
CA PHE A 63 1.38 1.53 4.36
C PHE A 63 -0.06 1.33 3.87
N ALA A 64 -0.58 2.28 3.12
CA ALA A 64 -1.94 2.27 2.56
C ALA A 64 -3.10 2.28 3.57
N MET A 65 -2.89 2.78 4.80
CA MET A 65 -3.93 2.87 5.82
C MET A 65 -5.21 3.60 5.35
N ASN A 66 -6.37 3.02 5.63
CA ASN A 66 -7.71 3.51 5.30
C ASN A 66 -7.96 3.79 3.80
N SER A 67 -7.19 3.17 2.92
CA SER A 67 -7.40 3.28 1.47
C SER A 67 -8.42 2.27 0.97
N GLN A 68 -8.95 2.50 -0.23
CA GLN A 68 -9.93 1.59 -0.82
C GLN A 68 -9.80 1.52 -2.34
N ASN A 69 -10.34 0.43 -2.91
CA ASN A 69 -10.32 0.15 -4.35
C ASN A 69 -8.88 0.13 -4.86
N MET A 70 -8.15 -0.90 -4.47
CA MET A 70 -6.71 -0.99 -4.71
C MET A 70 -6.35 -2.24 -5.52
N GLU A 71 -5.49 -2.08 -6.52
CA GLU A 71 -4.93 -3.16 -7.31
C GLU A 71 -3.40 -3.11 -7.25
N LEU A 72 -2.79 -4.18 -6.76
CA LEU A 72 -1.35 -4.28 -6.58
C LEU A 72 -0.80 -5.46 -7.39
N ARG A 73 0.23 -5.22 -8.21
CA ARG A 73 0.93 -6.25 -8.98
C ARG A 73 2.43 -6.09 -8.85
N ASP A 74 3.13 -7.20 -8.63
CA ASP A 74 4.60 -7.22 -8.49
C ASP A 74 5.09 -6.32 -7.34
N PHE A 75 4.41 -6.41 -6.19
CA PHE A 75 4.61 -5.51 -5.04
C PHE A 75 5.54 -6.08 -3.97
N GLN A 76 6.35 -5.22 -3.34
CA GLN A 76 7.20 -5.60 -2.21
C GLN A 76 7.05 -4.67 -1.02
N LEU A 77 6.94 -5.22 0.19
CA LEU A 77 6.78 -4.43 1.41
C LEU A 77 7.60 -4.97 2.57
N VAL A 78 8.26 -4.05 3.29
CA VAL A 78 8.79 -4.28 4.63
C VAL A 78 8.22 -3.23 5.57
N GLY A 79 7.35 -3.63 6.49
CA GLY A 79 6.68 -2.72 7.41
C GLY A 79 5.53 -3.38 8.14
N ASN A 80 5.11 -2.81 9.27
CA ASN A 80 4.11 -3.39 10.17
C ASN A 80 2.76 -2.69 10.05
N TYR A 81 1.69 -3.38 10.43
CA TYR A 81 0.33 -2.83 10.46
C TYR A 81 -0.11 -2.31 9.09
N SER A 82 0.34 -3.00 8.04
CA SER A 82 0.06 -2.59 6.67
C SER A 82 -1.43 -2.73 6.37
N PHE A 83 -1.92 -1.95 5.42
CA PHE A 83 -3.30 -2.06 4.93
C PHE A 83 -4.36 -1.96 6.05
N ASP A 84 -4.05 -1.25 7.14
CA ASP A 84 -4.98 -1.05 8.25
C ASP A 84 -6.22 -0.28 7.76
N GLY A 85 -7.39 -0.92 7.83
CA GLY A 85 -8.65 -0.35 7.38
C GLY A 85 -8.85 -0.38 5.86
N VAL A 86 -8.03 -1.13 5.11
CA VAL A 86 -8.17 -1.20 3.64
C VAL A 86 -9.47 -1.89 3.23
N LYS A 87 -10.09 -1.43 2.13
CA LYS A 87 -11.29 -2.06 1.56
C LYS A 87 -11.21 -2.30 0.06
N ASN A 88 -11.72 -3.44 -0.39
CA ASN A 88 -11.77 -3.80 -1.82
C ASN A 88 -10.37 -3.75 -2.45
N MET A 89 -9.54 -4.74 -2.12
CA MET A 89 -8.18 -4.80 -2.63
C MET A 89 -7.86 -6.16 -3.26
N GLU A 90 -7.16 -6.13 -4.39
CA GLU A 90 -6.54 -7.31 -4.99
C GLU A 90 -5.03 -7.13 -5.05
N ILE A 91 -4.28 -8.17 -4.67
CA ILE A 91 -2.83 -8.17 -4.72
C ILE A 91 -2.30 -9.45 -5.37
N HIS A 92 -1.39 -9.28 -6.33
CA HIS A 92 -0.82 -10.36 -7.14
C HIS A 92 0.70 -10.33 -7.12
N ASN A 93 1.31 -11.51 -7.06
CA ASN A 93 2.76 -11.70 -7.14
C ASN A 93 3.55 -10.79 -6.19
N ALA A 94 3.14 -10.73 -4.93
CA ALA A 94 3.73 -9.86 -3.93
C ALA A 94 4.63 -10.58 -2.93
N ARG A 95 5.55 -9.84 -2.32
CA ARG A 95 6.37 -10.29 -1.19
C ARG A 95 6.30 -9.28 -0.05
N MET A 96 5.68 -9.67 1.07
CA MET A 96 5.45 -8.78 2.20
C MET A 96 6.03 -9.35 3.49
N LEU A 97 6.84 -8.55 4.19
CA LEU A 97 7.36 -8.82 5.52
C LEU A 97 6.71 -7.84 6.49
N SER A 98 5.76 -8.33 7.27
CA SER A 98 4.94 -7.49 8.14
C SER A 98 4.55 -8.22 9.41
N LYS A 99 4.64 -7.60 10.58
CA LYS A 99 4.08 -8.19 11.80
C LYS A 99 2.59 -8.51 11.65
N ASP A 100 1.83 -7.51 11.19
CA ASP A 100 0.38 -7.56 10.95
C ASP A 100 0.12 -7.06 9.52
N ALA A 101 -0.23 -7.96 8.61
CA ALA A 101 -0.33 -7.63 7.18
C ALA A 101 -1.67 -7.00 6.78
N PHE A 102 -2.81 -7.44 7.34
CA PHE A 102 -4.15 -6.94 6.98
C PHE A 102 -5.00 -6.66 8.23
N TRP A 103 -4.82 -5.49 8.82
CA TRP A 103 -5.58 -5.07 10.00
C TRP A 103 -6.89 -4.38 9.60
N ASN A 104 -8.01 -4.66 10.28
CA ASN A 104 -9.31 -3.99 10.08
C ASN A 104 -9.81 -3.98 8.62
N SER A 105 -9.38 -4.95 7.81
CA SER A 105 -9.58 -4.97 6.37
C SER A 105 -10.90 -5.61 5.95
N GLU A 106 -11.42 -5.24 4.79
CA GLU A 106 -12.64 -5.81 4.23
C GLU A 106 -12.53 -6.06 2.72
N ASN A 107 -12.88 -7.27 2.27
CA ASN A 107 -12.84 -7.68 0.86
C ASN A 107 -11.42 -7.55 0.26
N VAL A 108 -10.50 -8.38 0.75
CA VAL A 108 -9.11 -8.43 0.27
C VAL A 108 -8.84 -9.80 -0.33
N MET A 109 -8.33 -9.83 -1.56
CA MET A 109 -7.94 -11.05 -2.26
C MET A 109 -6.44 -11.04 -2.50
N VAL A 110 -5.75 -12.08 -2.05
CA VAL A 110 -4.29 -12.25 -2.19
C VAL A 110 -3.99 -13.44 -3.08
N TYR A 111 -3.27 -13.21 -4.17
CA TYR A 111 -2.93 -14.24 -5.15
C TYR A 111 -1.42 -14.36 -5.31
N ASP A 112 -0.94 -15.59 -5.49
CA ASP A 112 0.43 -15.90 -5.92
C ASP A 112 1.54 -15.18 -5.11
N SER A 113 1.27 -14.92 -3.83
CA SER A 113 2.08 -14.02 -3.00
C SER A 113 2.70 -14.72 -1.80
N PHE A 114 3.82 -14.18 -1.33
CA PHE A 114 4.49 -14.58 -0.11
C PHE A 114 4.27 -13.52 0.98
N ILE A 115 3.74 -13.94 2.13
CA ILE A 115 3.57 -13.09 3.30
C ILE A 115 4.25 -13.76 4.48
N SER A 116 5.13 -13.03 5.15
CA SER A 116 5.76 -13.47 6.39
C SER A 116 5.48 -12.47 7.49
N GLY A 117 4.88 -12.96 8.58
CA GLY A 117 4.40 -12.13 9.67
C GLY A 117 3.98 -12.92 10.89
N GLU A 118 3.62 -12.20 11.94
CA GLU A 118 3.04 -12.80 13.15
C GLU A 118 1.55 -13.11 12.90
N TYR A 119 0.85 -12.21 12.22
CA TYR A 119 -0.55 -12.35 11.87
C TYR A 119 -0.80 -11.97 10.40
N LEU A 120 -1.50 -12.84 9.68
CA LEU A 120 -1.96 -12.54 8.32
C LEU A 120 -2.97 -11.38 8.32
N GLY A 121 -3.93 -11.41 9.25
CA GLY A 121 -4.90 -10.34 9.43
C GLY A 121 -5.53 -10.37 10.81
N TRP A 122 -6.02 -9.22 11.24
CA TRP A 122 -6.72 -9.03 12.51
C TRP A 122 -7.97 -8.20 12.27
N ASN A 123 -9.13 -8.61 12.79
CA ASN A 123 -10.41 -7.96 12.53
C ASN A 123 -10.69 -7.79 11.01
N ALA A 124 -10.35 -8.82 10.22
CA ALA A 124 -10.52 -8.83 8.78
C ALA A 124 -11.83 -9.56 8.38
N LYS A 125 -12.49 -9.07 7.34
CA LYS A 125 -13.70 -9.67 6.75
C LYS A 125 -13.48 -9.94 5.27
N ASN A 126 -13.78 -11.16 4.81
CA ASN A 126 -13.56 -11.58 3.43
C ASN A 126 -12.10 -11.36 2.97
N LEU A 127 -11.16 -11.88 3.76
CA LEU A 127 -9.75 -11.97 3.40
C LEU A 127 -9.48 -13.38 2.85
N HIS A 128 -9.07 -13.47 1.60
CA HIS A 128 -8.88 -14.73 0.86
C HIS A 128 -7.48 -14.84 0.28
#